data_AF-A0A9X6AIK5-F1
#
_entry.id   AF-A0A9X6AIK5-F1
#
_cell.length_a   1.000
_cell.length_b   1.000
_cell.length_c   1.000
_cell.angle_alpha   90.00
_cell.angle_beta   90.00
_cell.angle_gamma   90.00
#
_symmetry.space_group_name_H-M   'P 1'
#
loop_
_entity.id
_entity.type
_entity.pdbx_description
1 polymer ?
#
loop_
_entity_poly.entity_id
_entity_poly.type
_entity_poly.pdbx_seq_one_letter_code
_entity_poly.pdbx_strand_id
1 'polypeptide(L)'
;GRVPDDIVLAVSDGEPGRMLELWRGADTAVVVEALHLRPARPGELHTLTATEAASRGTGMASTHALGLGECLALAEALDLLPQKVVVHAVEVADVELGTGLSDPVRSALPELIERTSASVLQAREGNHQRQTSGGAPPP
;
A
#
# COMPACT_ATOMS: atom_id res chain seq x y z
N GLY A 1 -3.90 12.37 10.83
CA GLY A 1 -3.23 11.94 12.07
C GLY A 1 -1.80 12.44 12.06
N ARG A 2 -1.14 12.53 13.22
CA ARG A 2 0.32 12.74 13.26
C ARG A 2 0.99 11.37 13.20
N VAL A 3 1.99 11.24 12.35
CA VAL A 3 2.89 10.08 12.33
C VAL A 3 4.26 10.51 12.86
N PRO A 4 5.05 9.60 13.46
CA PRO A 4 6.46 9.83 13.78
C PRO A 4 7.27 10.35 12.57
N ASP A 5 8.35 11.09 12.84
CA ASP A 5 9.17 11.74 11.80
C ASP A 5 9.86 10.75 10.83
N ASP A 6 10.04 9.50 11.26
CA ASP A 6 10.57 8.40 10.44
C ASP A 6 9.52 7.75 9.52
N ILE A 7 8.29 8.27 9.50
CA ILE A 7 7.20 7.78 8.65
C ILE A 7 6.72 8.88 7.72
N VAL A 8 6.78 8.62 6.43
CA VAL A 8 6.14 9.46 5.42
C VAL A 8 4.71 8.97 5.22
N LEU A 9 3.72 9.79 5.61
CA LEU A 9 2.30 9.58 5.28
C LEU A 9 1.92 10.49 4.11
N ALA A 10 1.54 9.89 2.99
CA ALA A 10 1.11 10.61 1.79
C ALA A 10 -0.21 10.07 1.26
N VAL A 11 -0.98 10.94 0.63
CA VAL A 11 -2.10 10.57 -0.24
C VAL A 11 -1.59 10.64 -1.68
N SER A 12 -1.78 9.55 -2.42
CA SER A 12 -1.44 9.45 -3.84
C SER A 12 -2.71 9.16 -4.63
N ASP A 13 -2.75 9.65 -5.86
CA ASP A 13 -3.78 9.32 -6.84
C ASP A 13 -3.43 8.06 -7.65
N GLY A 14 -2.32 7.40 -7.33
CA GLY A 14 -1.86 6.20 -8.02
C GLY A 14 -0.89 6.49 -9.17
N GLU A 15 -0.54 7.76 -9.42
CA GLU A 15 0.42 8.14 -10.46
C GLU A 15 1.80 7.50 -10.21
N PRO A 16 2.31 6.64 -11.11
CA PRO A 16 3.54 5.89 -10.89
C PRO A 16 4.76 6.77 -10.55
N GLY A 17 4.94 7.91 -11.22
CA GLY A 17 6.09 8.78 -10.97
C GLY A 17 6.15 9.27 -9.52
N ARG A 18 5.00 9.71 -8.98
CA ARG A 18 4.88 10.18 -7.59
C ARG A 18 5.06 9.04 -6.60
N MET A 19 4.53 7.87 -6.90
CA MET A 19 4.69 6.69 -6.03
C MET A 19 6.14 6.24 -5.95
N LEU A 20 6.86 6.19 -7.07
CA LEU A 20 8.28 5.87 -7.10
C LEU A 20 9.10 6.87 -6.28
N GLU A 21 8.78 8.16 -6.35
CA GLU A 21 9.43 9.18 -5.53
C GLU A 21 9.18 8.97 -4.03
N LEU A 22 7.96 8.59 -3.64
CA LEU A 22 7.63 8.26 -2.24
C LEU A 22 8.34 7.00 -1.75
N TRP A 23 8.63 6.05 -2.63
CA TRP A 23 9.32 4.80 -2.30
C TRP A 23 10.84 4.95 -2.23
N ARG A 24 11.42 6.02 -2.78
CA ARG A 24 12.87 6.22 -2.76
C ARG A 24 13.40 6.27 -1.32
N GLY A 25 14.33 5.36 -1.03
CA GLY A 25 14.97 5.26 0.28
C GLY A 25 14.10 4.61 1.37
N ALA A 26 12.89 4.14 1.05
CA ALA A 26 12.06 3.42 1.98
C ALA A 26 12.40 1.92 1.96
N ASP A 27 12.68 1.34 3.13
CA ASP A 27 12.85 -0.11 3.27
C ASP A 27 11.51 -0.85 3.11
N THR A 28 10.42 -0.23 3.57
CA THR A 28 9.07 -0.79 3.53
C THR A 28 8.05 0.24 3.09
N ALA A 29 7.16 -0.13 2.16
CA ALA A 29 5.97 0.65 1.82
C ALA A 29 4.70 -0.08 2.29
N VAL A 30 3.82 0.65 2.98
CA VAL A 30 2.47 0.20 3.32
C VAL A 30 1.49 1.02 2.50
N VAL A 31 0.73 0.36 1.63
CA VAL A 31 -0.21 1.00 0.70
C VAL A 31 -1.63 0.65 1.14
N VAL A 32 -2.52 1.63 1.12
CA VAL A 32 -3.95 1.41 1.33
C VAL A 32 -4.67 1.76 0.04
N GLU A 33 -5.51 0.85 -0.46
CA GLU A 33 -6.07 0.97 -1.81
C GLU A 33 -7.51 0.41 -1.89
N ALA A 34 -8.31 0.92 -2.82
CA ALA A 34 -9.62 0.34 -3.12
C ALA A 34 -9.50 -0.76 -4.19
N LEU A 35 -10.23 -1.85 -4.00
CA LEU A 35 -10.22 -3.02 -4.88
C LEU A 35 -11.61 -3.22 -5.48
N HIS A 36 -11.72 -3.05 -6.79
CA HIS A 36 -12.95 -3.28 -7.54
C HIS A 36 -12.92 -4.66 -8.22
N LEU A 37 -13.46 -5.67 -7.53
CA LEU A 37 -13.62 -7.03 -8.07
C LEU A 37 -15.03 -7.25 -8.63
N ARG A 38 -15.14 -8.21 -9.56
CA ARG A 38 -16.44 -8.66 -10.08
C ARG A 38 -16.57 -10.18 -9.95
N PRO A 39 -17.54 -10.70 -9.15
CA PRO A 39 -18.48 -9.95 -8.30
C PRO A 39 -17.79 -9.28 -7.10
N ALA A 40 -18.31 -8.12 -6.67
CA ALA A 40 -17.76 -7.37 -5.53
C ALA A 40 -18.34 -7.86 -4.20
N ARG A 41 -17.52 -7.82 -3.14
CA ARG A 41 -17.93 -7.99 -1.74
C ARG A 41 -17.56 -6.73 -0.94
N PRO A 42 -18.37 -5.65 -1.02
CA PRO A 42 -18.01 -4.36 -0.46
C PRO A 42 -17.65 -4.43 1.03
N GLY A 43 -16.53 -3.81 1.41
CA GLY A 43 -16.02 -3.81 2.77
C GLY A 43 -15.14 -5.02 3.13
N GLU A 44 -15.01 -6.01 2.25
CA GLU A 44 -14.03 -7.09 2.46
C GLU A 44 -12.59 -6.55 2.41
N LEU A 45 -11.77 -6.96 3.38
CA LEU A 45 -10.40 -6.49 3.54
C LEU A 45 -9.38 -7.54 3.12
N HIS A 46 -8.46 -7.15 2.25
CA HIS A 46 -7.36 -7.96 1.74
C HIS A 46 -6.02 -7.42 2.23
N THR A 47 -5.09 -8.32 2.55
CA THR A 47 -3.67 -7.97 2.74
C THR A 47 -2.88 -8.70 1.66
N LEU A 48 -2.20 -7.94 0.81
CA LEU A 48 -1.52 -8.45 -0.38
C LEU A 48 -0.05 -8.08 -0.34
N THR A 49 0.77 -8.99 -0.88
CA THR A 49 2.15 -8.71 -1.29
C THR A 49 2.18 -7.86 -2.55
N ALA A 50 3.36 -7.29 -2.89
CA ALA A 50 3.56 -6.61 -4.18
C ALA A 50 3.15 -7.49 -5.36
N THR A 51 3.56 -8.76 -5.38
CA THR A 51 3.28 -9.69 -6.47
C THR A 51 1.78 -9.96 -6.61
N GLU A 52 1.08 -10.21 -5.49
CA GLU A 52 -0.36 -10.42 -5.51
C GLU A 52 -1.10 -9.16 -5.97
N ALA A 53 -0.71 -7.98 -5.50
CA ALA A 53 -1.30 -6.71 -5.93
C ALA A 53 -1.04 -6.42 -7.42
N ALA A 54 0.18 -6.67 -7.91
CA ALA A 54 0.54 -6.52 -9.32
C ALA A 54 -0.28 -7.46 -10.22
N SER A 55 -0.51 -8.71 -9.79
CA SER A 55 -1.35 -9.67 -10.53
C SER A 55 -2.82 -9.26 -10.62
N ARG A 56 -3.27 -8.32 -9.78
CA ARG A 56 -4.64 -7.81 -9.76
C ARG A 56 -4.86 -6.57 -10.62
N GLY A 57 -3.84 -6.11 -11.37
CA GLY A 57 -3.84 -5.01 -12.35
C GLY A 57 -5.15 -4.20 -12.51
N THR A 58 -6.11 -4.75 -13.26
CA THR A 58 -7.37 -4.07 -13.63
C THR A 58 -8.44 -4.00 -12.55
N GLY A 59 -8.27 -4.75 -11.45
CA GLY A 59 -9.17 -4.74 -10.30
C GLY A 59 -8.82 -3.69 -9.26
N MET A 60 -7.71 -2.96 -9.42
CA MET A 60 -7.37 -1.87 -8.51
C MET A 60 -8.08 -0.59 -8.93
N ALA A 61 -8.71 0.10 -8.00
CA ALA A 61 -9.57 1.27 -8.25
C ALA A 61 -8.82 2.57 -8.59
N SER A 62 -7.61 2.48 -9.16
CA SER A 62 -6.87 3.67 -9.58
C SER A 62 -7.66 4.42 -10.64
N THR A 63 -7.72 5.74 -10.51
CA THR A 63 -8.39 6.63 -11.46
C THR A 63 -7.55 6.94 -12.69
N HIS A 64 -6.26 6.54 -12.70
CA HIS A 64 -5.33 6.78 -13.80
C HIS A 64 -5.17 5.57 -14.70
N ALA A 65 -4.68 5.81 -15.92
CA ALA A 65 -4.44 4.77 -16.93
C ALA A 65 -3.38 3.73 -16.51
N LEU A 66 -2.56 4.06 -15.51
CA LEU A 66 -1.60 3.17 -14.85
C LEU A 66 -1.98 3.14 -13.37
N GLY A 67 -2.47 2.00 -12.89
CA GLY A 67 -2.83 1.80 -11.50
C GLY A 67 -1.65 1.34 -10.64
N LEU A 68 -1.95 0.99 -9.39
CA LEU A 68 -0.96 0.46 -8.45
C LEU A 68 -0.24 -0.78 -9.02
N GLY A 69 -0.94 -1.64 -9.77
CA GLY A 69 -0.35 -2.82 -10.38
C GLY A 69 0.74 -2.47 -11.39
N GLU A 70 0.47 -1.52 -12.28
CA GLU A 70 1.43 -1.01 -13.25
C GLU A 70 2.59 -0.28 -12.56
N CYS A 71 2.33 0.49 -11.49
CA CYS A 71 3.37 1.13 -10.69
C CYS A 71 4.31 0.10 -10.05
N LEU A 72 3.77 -0.99 -9.50
CA LEU A 72 4.56 -2.07 -8.90
C LEU A 72 5.44 -2.76 -9.94
N ALA A 73 4.88 -3.08 -11.12
CA ALA A 73 5.63 -3.68 -12.22
C ALA A 73 6.74 -2.74 -12.73
N LEU A 74 6.47 -1.44 -12.83
CA LEU A 74 7.47 -0.44 -13.22
C LEU A 74 8.58 -0.31 -12.17
N ALA A 75 8.24 -0.26 -10.88
CA ALA A 75 9.21 -0.20 -9.80
C ALA A 75 10.12 -1.42 -9.78
N GLU A 76 9.56 -2.61 -10.00
CA GLU A 76 10.33 -3.85 -10.13
C GLU A 76 11.27 -3.80 -11.35
N ALA A 77 10.78 -3.38 -12.52
CA ALA A 77 11.58 -3.27 -13.74
C ALA A 77 12.74 -2.25 -13.62
N LEU A 78 12.58 -1.24 -12.76
CA LEU A 78 13.58 -0.19 -12.51
C LEU A 78 14.49 -0.49 -11.31
N ASP A 79 14.31 -1.61 -10.61
CA ASP A 79 14.99 -1.93 -9.35
C ASP A 79 14.80 -0.84 -8.27
N LEU A 80 13.60 -0.25 -8.23
CA LEU A 80 13.18 0.80 -7.30
C LEU A 80 12.11 0.33 -6.32
N LEU A 81 11.76 -0.97 -6.34
CA LEU A 81 10.77 -1.51 -5.43
C LEU A 81 11.34 -1.56 -3.99
N PRO A 82 10.59 -1.09 -2.98
CA PRO A 82 10.97 -1.29 -1.57
C PRO A 82 11.18 -2.78 -1.27
N GLN A 83 12.07 -3.09 -0.32
CA GLN A 83 12.34 -4.48 0.07
C GLN A 83 11.08 -5.21 0.53
N LYS A 84 10.14 -4.46 1.14
CA LYS A 84 8.84 -4.97 1.54
C LYS A 84 7.74 -4.03 1.10
N VAL A 85 6.72 -4.57 0.44
CA VAL A 85 5.49 -3.86 0.14
C VAL A 85 4.32 -4.66 0.72
N VAL A 86 3.47 -3.99 1.48
CA VAL A 86 2.22 -4.54 2.00
C VAL A 86 1.08 -3.66 1.52
N VAL A 87 0.12 -4.25 0.83
CA VAL A 87 -1.07 -3.55 0.34
C VAL A 87 -2.28 -4.00 1.17
N HIS A 88 -2.89 -3.09 1.91
CA HIS A 88 -4.19 -3.31 2.53
C HIS A 88 -5.28 -2.76 1.62
N ALA A 89 -6.05 -3.66 1.02
CA ALA A 89 -7.09 -3.27 0.09
C ALA A 89 -8.49 -3.50 0.65
N VAL A 90 -9.41 -2.59 0.37
CA VAL A 90 -10.84 -2.75 0.70
C VAL A 90 -11.65 -2.93 -0.57
N GLU A 91 -12.49 -3.96 -0.61
CA GLU A 91 -13.36 -4.18 -1.76
C GLU A 91 -14.45 -3.11 -1.87
N VAL A 92 -14.66 -2.61 -3.08
CA VAL A 92 -15.65 -1.58 -3.42
C VAL A 92 -16.56 -2.04 -4.56
N ALA A 93 -17.86 -1.74 -4.45
CA ALA A 93 -18.82 -2.02 -5.52
C ALA A 93 -18.80 -0.99 -6.65
N ASP A 94 -18.45 0.26 -6.34
CA ASP A 94 -18.52 1.39 -7.26
C ASP A 94 -17.48 2.46 -6.87
N VAL A 95 -16.98 3.19 -7.86
CA VAL A 95 -15.97 4.26 -7.77
C VAL A 95 -16.43 5.54 -8.46
N GLU A 96 -17.72 5.67 -8.78
CA GLU A 96 -18.31 6.89 -9.34
C GLU A 96 -18.08 8.14 -8.48
N LEU A 97 -17.90 9.28 -9.14
CA LEU A 97 -17.61 10.55 -8.49
C LEU A 97 -18.81 11.05 -7.65
N GLY A 98 -18.53 11.44 -6.39
CA GLY A 98 -19.47 12.22 -5.56
C GLY A 98 -20.35 11.41 -4.59
N THR A 99 -20.25 10.09 -4.56
CA THR A 99 -21.09 9.21 -3.71
C THR A 99 -20.56 9.01 -2.29
N GLY A 100 -19.27 9.29 -2.06
CA GLY A 100 -18.62 9.05 -0.76
C GLY A 100 -18.47 7.55 -0.45
N LEU A 101 -18.12 7.22 0.79
CA LEU A 101 -17.99 5.81 1.22
C LEU A 101 -19.37 5.19 1.47
N SER A 102 -19.63 4.04 0.85
CA SER A 102 -20.77 3.19 1.14
C SER A 102 -20.72 2.62 2.56
N ASP A 103 -21.87 2.22 3.11
CA ASP A 103 -21.96 1.70 4.48
C ASP A 103 -21.06 0.49 4.77
N PRO A 104 -20.92 -0.50 3.87
CA PRO A 104 -20.00 -1.62 4.09
C PRO A 104 -18.54 -1.18 4.17
N VAL A 105 -18.10 -0.28 3.28
CA VAL A 105 -16.71 0.24 3.28
C VAL A 105 -16.46 1.09 4.52
N ARG A 106 -17.41 1.95 4.90
CA ARG A 106 -17.34 2.76 6.12
C ARG A 106 -17.22 1.90 7.37
N SER A 107 -17.95 0.78 7.41
CA SER A 107 -17.92 -0.17 8.53
C SER A 107 -16.61 -0.93 8.63
N ALA A 108 -15.89 -1.10 7.52
CA ALA A 108 -14.58 -1.76 7.47
C ALA A 108 -13.40 -0.85 7.86
N LEU A 109 -13.60 0.49 7.89
CA LEU A 109 -12.52 1.44 8.18
C LEU A 109 -11.80 1.19 9.52
N PRO A 110 -12.48 0.89 10.66
CA PRO A 110 -11.77 0.66 11.91
C PRO A 110 -10.76 -0.49 11.82
N GLU A 111 -11.17 -1.61 11.22
CA GLU A 111 -10.30 -2.78 11.04
C GLU A 111 -9.18 -2.50 10.02
N LEU A 112 -9.47 -1.79 8.93
CA LEU A 112 -8.45 -1.39 7.95
C LEU A 112 -7.37 -0.49 8.58
N ILE A 113 -7.78 0.45 9.44
CA ILE A 113 -6.86 1.32 10.18
C ILE A 113 -6.00 0.50 11.14
N GLU A 114 -6.58 -0.48 11.84
CA GLU A 114 -5.85 -1.37 12.75
C GLU A 114 -4.80 -2.20 11.99
N ARG A 115 -5.18 -2.87 10.90
CA ARG A 115 -4.27 -3.66 10.06
C ARG A 115 -3.13 -2.82 9.49
N THR A 116 -3.44 -1.61 9.03
CA THR A 116 -2.46 -0.66 8.49
C THR A 116 -1.49 -0.22 9.59
N SER A 117 -2.01 0.18 10.75
CA SER A 117 -1.19 0.62 11.89
C SER A 117 -0.27 -0.49 12.39
N ALA A 118 -0.77 -1.72 12.51
CA ALA A 118 0.02 -2.89 12.89
C ALA A 118 1.17 -3.15 11.89
N SER A 119 0.89 -3.03 10.58
CA SER A 119 1.91 -3.23 9.54
C SER A 119 2.99 -2.16 9.57
N VAL A 120 2.60 -0.92 9.83
CA VAL A 120 3.54 0.20 10.00
C VAL A 120 4.43 -0.03 11.23
N LEU A 121 3.87 -0.46 12.37
CA LEU A 121 4.65 -0.76 13.58
C LEU A 121 5.66 -1.90 13.35
N GLN A 122 5.20 -3.00 12.74
CA GLN A 122 6.08 -4.13 12.39
C GLN A 122 7.22 -3.72 11.45
N ALA A 123 6.94 -2.84 10.48
CA ALA A 123 7.96 -2.33 9.58
C ALA A 123 9.04 -1.52 10.33
N ARG A 124 8.63 -0.66 11.27
CA ARG A 124 9.57 0.12 12.09
C ARG A 124 10.45 -0.76 12.97
N GLU A 125 9.85 -1.77 13.62
CA GLU A 125 10.58 -2.73 14.45
C GLU A 125 11.60 -3.53 13.61
N GLY A 126 11.19 -4.02 12.44
CA GLY A 126 12.07 -4.73 11.51
C GLY A 126 13.23 -3.88 10.99
N ASN A 127 12.97 -2.61 10.68
CA ASN A 127 14.00 -1.67 10.23
C ASN A 127 15.00 -1.36 11.34
N HIS A 128 14.53 -1.17 12.58
CA HIS A 128 15.38 -0.94 13.74
C HIS A 128 16.33 -2.14 14.00
N GLN A 129 15.80 -3.36 13.96
CA GLN A 129 16.61 -4.57 14.17
C GLN A 129 17.71 -4.74 13.10
N ARG A 130 17.44 -4.40 11.84
CA ARG A 130 18.43 -4.45 10.75
C ARG A 130 19.56 -3.44 10.93
N GLN A 131 19.23 -2.22 11.37
CA GLN A 131 20.23 -1.19 11.64
C GLN A 131 21.16 -1.58 12.79
N THR A 132 20.64 -2.28 13.82
CA THR A 132 21.47 -2.77 14.94
C THR A 132 22.35 -3.97 14.59
N SER A 133 21.96 -4.79 13.61
CA SER A 133 22.67 -6.02 13.23
C SER A 133 23.69 -5.82 12.09
N GLY A 134 23.54 -4.77 11.27
CA GLY A 134 24.49 -4.41 10.21
C GLY A 134 25.76 -3.67 10.66
N GLY A 135 25.99 -3.50 11.97
CA GLY A 135 27.02 -2.62 12.55
C GLY A 135 28.42 -3.22 12.79
N ALA A 136 28.70 -4.47 12.43
CA ALA A 136 30.03 -5.06 12.63
C ALA A 136 30.70 -5.40 11.28
N PRO A 137 31.76 -4.67 10.86
CA PRO A 137 32.62 -5.16 9.78
C PRO A 137 33.39 -6.39 10.28
N PRO A 138 33.60 -7.43 9.43
CA PRO A 138 34.43 -8.57 9.81
C PRO A 138 35.90 -8.10 10.03
N PRO A 139 36.66 -8.81 10.88
CA PRO A 139 38.05 -8.48 11.19
C PRO A 139 38.97 -8.60 9.97
#